data_AF-M1P4Y6-F1
#
_entry.id   AF-M1P4Y6-F1
#
_cell.length_a   1.000
_cell.length_b   1.000
_cell.length_c   1.000
_cell.angle_alpha   90.00
_cell.angle_beta   90.00
_cell.angle_gamma   90.00
#
_symmetry.space_group_name_H-M   'P 1'
#
loop_
_entity.id
_entity.type
_entity.pdbx_description
1 polymer ?
#
loop_
_entity_poly.entity_id
_entity_poly.type
_entity_poly.pdbx_seq_one_letter_code
_entity_poly.pdbx_strand_id
1 'polypeptide(L)'
;MSSSSSSLIVALVSKSYHIYKKPVDRLKQLLLSPLYEVCLKRRVKQYFTEFHALSDVSFKAARGETIGIIGANGAGKSTLLQIISGTLSPTSGTVEVNGRVAALLELGSSFDPEFTGIENVYLYGAILGLDRREMTKRLDKICKYADIGEYFHQPVKMYSSGMVMRLAFAVIVHVDADILIIDEALTVGDAFFVQKCMRFLRDFRKNGTVLFVSHDAAAVVSLCSHVIWLQDGRIKMQGSPKLVSEAYLEMQVMKSQNISEEQMNRQPSLGDRTSESQKQQEQARDMRLDFINRSNLRNDIELFQFQPDSLSFGQRMASIVNVSMTDEAGCVLRWVVGGEKVKLCIGCEAHEILKNPIVGFYVKDRLGQYLFGDNTFLTYEDKALEIAAGESFYARFSFRMPLLPVGEYSISPAIAVGTQDEHLTQHWLHDALVFKSHASSVVNSLVGIPMTSIEIIVQ
;
A
#
# COMPACT_ATOMS: atom_id res chain seq x y z
N MET A 1 15.07 -28.84 19.91
CA MET A 1 13.76 -28.18 19.77
C MET A 1 13.91 -26.73 20.23
N SER A 2 14.32 -25.83 19.34
CA SER A 2 14.48 -24.41 19.66
C SER A 2 13.13 -23.72 19.52
N SER A 3 12.49 -23.42 20.64
CA SER A 3 11.36 -22.49 20.69
C SER A 3 11.78 -21.18 20.02
N SER A 4 11.11 -20.80 18.95
CA SER A 4 11.20 -19.49 18.32
C SER A 4 10.86 -18.42 19.35
N SER A 5 11.88 -17.76 19.90
CA SER A 5 11.69 -16.70 20.90
C SER A 5 11.05 -15.49 20.24
N SER A 6 9.78 -15.23 20.54
CA SER A 6 9.08 -14.01 20.10
C SER A 6 9.80 -12.78 20.64
N SER A 7 10.10 -11.81 19.78
CA SER A 7 10.69 -10.53 20.17
C SER A 7 9.63 -9.56 20.70
N LEU A 8 8.38 -9.71 20.25
CA LEU A 8 7.24 -8.88 20.66
C LEU A 8 6.01 -9.76 20.84
N ILE A 9 5.31 -9.59 21.96
CA ILE A 9 4.00 -10.20 22.23
C ILE A 9 3.05 -9.10 22.66
N VAL A 10 1.95 -8.94 21.92
CA VAL A 10 0.84 -8.06 22.24
C VAL A 10 -0.36 -8.95 22.56
N ALA A 11 -0.90 -8.86 23.77
CA ALA A 11 -1.97 -9.73 24.24
C ALA A 11 -3.15 -8.93 24.80
N LEU A 12 -4.28 -9.01 24.10
CA LEU A 12 -5.57 -8.40 24.46
C LEU A 12 -5.46 -6.92 24.80
N VAL A 13 -4.64 -6.19 24.04
CA VAL A 13 -4.40 -4.77 24.30
C VAL A 13 -5.62 -3.95 23.90
N SER A 14 -6.12 -3.20 24.88
CA SER A 14 -7.19 -2.23 24.71
C SER A 14 -6.76 -0.86 25.21
N LYS A 15 -7.25 0.19 24.55
CA LYS A 15 -7.00 1.58 24.95
C LYS A 15 -8.29 2.38 24.83
N SER A 16 -8.74 2.89 25.96
CA SER A 16 -9.88 3.81 26.06
C SER A 16 -9.45 5.20 26.51
N TYR A 17 -10.12 6.22 25.99
CA TYR A 17 -10.00 7.60 26.40
C TYR A 17 -11.35 8.10 26.93
N HIS A 18 -11.32 8.85 28.03
CA HIS A 18 -12.51 9.53 28.55
C HIS A 18 -12.59 10.93 27.95
N ILE A 19 -13.59 11.17 27.12
CA ILE A 19 -13.86 12.45 26.47
C ILE A 19 -14.87 13.22 27.31
N TYR A 20 -14.46 14.38 27.84
CA TYR A 20 -15.31 15.26 28.64
C TYR A 20 -15.78 16.45 27.80
N LYS A 21 -17.06 16.82 27.90
CA LYS A 21 -17.60 17.98 27.17
C LYS A 21 -17.07 19.30 27.71
N LYS A 22 -16.82 19.39 29.02
CA LYS A 22 -16.27 20.57 29.69
C LYS A 22 -15.17 20.16 30.68
N PRO A 23 -14.13 20.97 30.92
CA PRO A 23 -13.11 20.67 31.94
C PRO A 23 -13.70 20.43 33.34
N VAL A 24 -14.78 21.16 33.68
CA VAL A 24 -15.50 21.02 34.96
C VAL A 24 -16.14 19.63 35.12
N ASP A 25 -16.47 18.96 34.02
CA ASP A 25 -17.07 17.62 34.05
C ASP A 25 -16.06 16.56 34.49
N ARG A 26 -14.76 16.78 34.24
CA ARG A 26 -13.67 15.95 34.78
C ARG A 26 -13.57 16.07 36.30
N LEU A 27 -13.72 17.30 36.82
CA LEU A 27 -13.72 17.55 38.26
C LEU A 27 -14.96 16.96 38.94
N LYS A 28 -16.14 17.10 38.32
CA LYS A 28 -17.38 16.46 38.78
C LYS A 28 -17.26 14.95 38.81
N GLN A 29 -16.68 14.34 37.77
CA GLN A 29 -16.45 12.89 37.74
C GLN A 29 -15.52 12.46 38.89
N LEU A 30 -14.45 13.19 39.17
CA LEU A 30 -13.50 12.82 40.22
C LEU A 30 -14.11 12.98 41.64
N LEU A 31 -14.84 14.06 41.90
CA LEU A 31 -15.33 14.39 43.24
C LEU A 31 -16.71 13.80 43.55
N LEU A 32 -17.62 13.78 42.59
CA LEU A 32 -19.00 13.35 42.82
C LEU A 32 -19.17 11.85 42.65
N SER A 33 -18.39 11.19 41.78
CA SER A 33 -18.51 9.74 41.52
C SER A 33 -18.38 8.90 42.80
N PRO A 34 -17.35 9.07 43.65
CA PRO A 34 -17.21 8.27 44.87
C PRO A 34 -18.30 8.59 45.91
N LEU A 35 -18.72 9.86 45.99
CA LEU A 35 -19.76 10.34 46.92
C LEU A 35 -21.14 9.77 46.60
N TYR A 36 -21.53 9.74 45.32
CA TYR A 36 -22.79 9.14 44.89
C TYR A 36 -22.82 7.62 45.08
N GLU A 37 -21.69 6.95 44.86
CA GLU A 37 -21.57 5.50 44.99
C GLU A 37 -21.63 5.04 46.45
N VAL A 38 -20.92 5.75 47.34
CA VAL A 38 -20.86 5.43 48.78
C VAL A 38 -22.13 5.86 49.54
N CYS A 39 -22.65 7.07 49.30
CA CYS A 39 -23.76 7.61 50.11
C CYS A 39 -25.16 7.31 49.54
N LEU A 40 -25.32 7.19 48.22
CA LEU A 40 -26.65 7.22 47.59
C LEU A 40 -27.07 5.91 46.92
N LYS A 41 -26.22 4.88 46.86
CA LYS A 41 -26.47 3.57 46.19
C LYS A 41 -27.17 3.71 44.83
N ARG A 42 -26.91 4.80 44.12
CA ARG A 42 -27.49 5.12 42.81
C ARG A 42 -26.42 5.01 41.74
N ARG A 43 -26.83 4.60 40.53
CA ARG A 43 -25.94 4.60 39.36
C ARG A 43 -25.33 5.99 39.20
N VAL A 44 -24.00 6.06 39.31
CA VAL A 44 -23.24 7.29 39.14
C VAL A 44 -23.51 7.86 37.75
N LYS A 45 -23.84 9.14 37.67
CA LYS A 45 -23.92 9.85 36.40
C LYS A 45 -22.50 9.95 35.82
N GLN A 46 -22.25 9.27 34.70
CA GLN A 46 -21.01 9.41 33.97
C GLN A 46 -20.99 10.77 33.26
N TYR A 47 -19.93 11.54 33.49
CA TYR A 47 -19.72 12.86 32.91
C TYR A 47 -18.79 12.85 31.68
N PHE A 48 -18.44 11.66 31.19
CA PHE A 48 -17.59 11.44 30.02
C PHE A 48 -18.25 10.50 29.01
N THR A 49 -17.83 10.61 27.76
CA THR A 49 -18.04 9.59 26.74
C THR A 49 -16.75 8.78 26.61
N GLU A 50 -16.86 7.46 26.59
CA GLU A 50 -15.71 6.60 26.36
C GLU A 50 -15.43 6.47 24.85
N PHE A 51 -14.17 6.68 24.46
CA PHE A 51 -13.69 6.46 23.11
C PHE A 51 -12.65 5.34 23.12
N HIS A 52 -12.98 4.22 22.50
CA HIS A 52 -12.08 3.08 22.38
C HIS A 52 -11.18 3.25 21.14
N ALA A 53 -9.92 3.57 21.37
CA ALA A 53 -8.92 3.67 20.31
C ALA A 53 -8.37 2.30 19.88
N LEU A 54 -8.30 1.35 20.82
CA LEU A 54 -7.95 -0.04 20.58
C LEU A 54 -8.85 -0.96 21.40
N SER A 55 -9.21 -2.12 20.86
CA SER A 55 -10.03 -3.13 21.53
C SER A 55 -9.50 -4.54 21.23
N ASP A 56 -8.96 -5.18 22.26
CA ASP A 56 -8.57 -6.59 22.31
C ASP A 56 -7.54 -7.02 21.25
N VAL A 57 -6.61 -6.13 20.89
CA VAL A 57 -5.60 -6.38 19.86
C VAL A 57 -4.59 -7.42 20.36
N SER A 58 -4.39 -8.48 19.59
CA SER A 58 -3.46 -9.57 19.95
C SER A 58 -2.66 -10.06 18.74
N PHE A 59 -1.35 -10.05 18.83
CA PHE A 59 -0.44 -10.62 17.83
C PHE A 59 0.96 -10.85 18.42
N LYS A 60 1.79 -11.58 17.69
CA LYS A 60 3.20 -11.84 18.06
C LYS A 60 4.08 -11.56 16.86
N ALA A 61 5.32 -11.13 17.12
CA ALA A 61 6.34 -11.02 16.10
C ALA A 61 7.59 -11.80 16.52
N ALA A 62 8.17 -12.53 15.59
CA ALA A 62 9.45 -13.20 15.77
C ALA A 62 10.63 -12.29 15.39
N ARG A 63 11.83 -12.65 15.85
CA ARG A 63 13.06 -12.02 15.34
C ARG A 63 13.21 -12.28 13.85
N GLY A 64 13.59 -11.26 13.10
CA GLY A 64 13.69 -11.30 11.63
C GLY A 64 12.36 -11.14 10.90
N GLU A 65 11.25 -10.96 11.62
CA GLU A 65 9.94 -10.74 11.03
C GLU A 65 9.67 -9.25 10.81
N THR A 66 9.04 -8.93 9.67
CA THR A 66 8.52 -7.58 9.40
C THR A 66 7.00 -7.63 9.39
N ILE A 67 6.37 -7.00 10.37
CA ILE A 67 4.92 -6.86 10.47
C ILE A 67 4.50 -5.54 9.84
N GLY A 68 3.71 -5.61 8.77
CA GLY A 68 3.02 -4.46 8.22
C GLY A 68 1.75 -4.15 9.01
N ILE A 69 1.48 -2.88 9.29
CA ILE A 69 0.23 -2.45 9.93
C ILE A 69 -0.46 -1.48 8.98
N ILE A 70 -1.63 -1.87 8.47
CA ILE A 70 -2.44 -1.08 7.53
C ILE A 70 -3.81 -0.77 8.15
N GLY A 71 -4.45 0.28 7.67
CA GLY A 71 -5.75 0.73 8.17
C GLY A 71 -6.00 2.19 7.88
N ALA A 72 -7.27 2.60 7.91
CA ALA A 72 -7.68 3.97 7.69
C ALA A 72 -7.11 4.92 8.75
N ASN A 73 -7.15 6.22 8.48
CA ASN A 73 -6.83 7.22 9.49
C ASN A 73 -7.81 7.09 10.66
N GLY A 74 -7.28 7.13 11.89
CA GLY A 74 -8.08 6.90 13.10
C GLY A 74 -8.34 5.42 13.45
N ALA A 75 -7.83 4.45 12.70
CA ALA A 75 -8.01 3.02 13.00
C ALA A 75 -7.26 2.51 14.25
N GLY A 76 -6.41 3.34 14.86
CA GLY A 76 -5.63 3.00 16.07
C GLY A 76 -4.15 2.64 15.82
N LYS A 77 -3.63 2.77 14.59
CA LYS A 77 -2.23 2.43 14.22
C LYS A 77 -1.20 3.11 15.12
N SER A 78 -1.18 4.44 15.17
CA SER A 78 -0.21 5.20 15.97
C SER A 78 -0.39 4.95 17.48
N THR A 79 -1.63 4.77 17.96
CA THR A 79 -1.89 4.38 19.36
C THR A 79 -1.27 3.01 19.69
N LEU A 80 -1.39 2.03 18.78
CA LEU A 80 -0.78 0.71 18.95
C LEU A 80 0.74 0.84 18.97
N LEU A 81 1.32 1.60 18.05
CA LEU A 81 2.76 1.80 17.99
C LEU A 81 3.31 2.52 19.23
N GLN A 82 2.61 3.53 19.76
CA GLN A 82 2.94 4.22 21.01
C GLN A 82 2.90 3.29 22.23
N ILE A 83 1.97 2.33 22.24
CA ILE A 83 1.93 1.31 23.30
C ILE A 83 3.11 0.36 23.19
N ILE A 84 3.44 -0.08 21.97
CA ILE A 84 4.58 -0.98 21.74
C ILE A 84 5.92 -0.29 22.03
N SER A 85 6.05 1.00 21.73
CA SER A 85 7.25 1.79 22.05
C SER A 85 7.35 2.17 23.53
N GLY A 86 6.30 1.94 24.32
CA GLY A 86 6.26 2.25 25.75
C GLY A 86 5.99 3.73 26.06
N THR A 87 5.68 4.57 25.06
CA THR A 87 5.31 5.97 25.30
C THR A 87 3.87 6.13 25.79
N LEU A 88 3.05 5.09 25.64
CA LEU A 88 1.67 5.05 26.10
C LEU A 88 1.36 3.74 26.83
N SER A 89 0.77 3.81 28.03
CA SER A 89 0.29 2.60 28.71
C SER A 89 -1.08 2.16 28.16
N PRO A 90 -1.31 0.84 27.97
CA PRO A 90 -2.63 0.32 27.61
C PRO A 90 -3.61 0.50 28.77
N THR A 91 -4.92 0.52 28.48
CA THR A 91 -5.97 0.50 29.52
C THR A 91 -6.12 -0.91 30.12
N SER A 92 -5.99 -1.93 29.27
CA SER A 92 -5.98 -3.35 29.66
C SER A 92 -5.20 -4.17 28.63
N GLY A 93 -4.85 -5.40 29.00
CA GLY A 93 -3.95 -6.25 28.23
C GLY A 93 -2.48 -6.05 28.60
N THR A 94 -1.59 -6.73 27.88
CA THR A 94 -0.14 -6.72 28.15
C THR A 94 0.66 -6.63 26.85
N VAL A 95 1.81 -5.96 26.94
CA VAL A 95 2.81 -5.92 25.88
C VAL A 95 4.14 -6.34 26.47
N GLU A 96 4.73 -7.39 25.90
CA GLU A 96 6.05 -7.90 26.26
C GLU A 96 7.01 -7.64 25.10
N VAL A 97 8.13 -6.98 25.41
CA VAL A 97 9.13 -6.55 24.44
C VAL A 97 10.48 -7.11 24.87
N ASN A 98 11.09 -7.94 24.02
CA ASN A 98 12.36 -8.60 24.27
C ASN A 98 13.49 -7.95 23.46
N GLY A 99 13.95 -6.79 23.91
CA GLY A 99 15.06 -6.06 23.31
C GLY A 99 14.87 -4.55 23.33
N ARG A 100 15.78 -3.83 22.68
CA ARG A 100 15.73 -2.38 22.53
C ARG A 100 14.82 -1.99 21.37
N VAL A 101 13.84 -1.12 21.64
CA VAL A 101 12.96 -0.55 20.61
C VAL A 101 13.53 0.78 20.13
N ALA A 102 13.74 0.90 18.83
CA ALA A 102 13.93 2.18 18.16
C ALA A 102 12.65 2.52 17.40
N ALA A 103 12.06 3.67 17.69
CA ALA A 103 10.79 4.07 17.09
C ALA A 103 10.93 5.41 16.40
N LEU A 104 10.62 5.44 15.10
CA LEU A 104 10.47 6.64 14.30
C LEU A 104 8.98 6.96 14.19
N LEU A 105 8.41 7.35 15.32
CA LEU A 105 7.01 7.78 15.47
C LEU A 105 6.98 9.29 15.31
N GLU A 106 6.14 9.80 14.41
CA GLU A 106 5.93 11.23 14.19
C GLU A 106 7.26 11.97 13.92
N LEU A 107 7.61 12.14 12.64
CA LEU A 107 8.83 12.78 12.13
C LEU A 107 9.49 13.78 13.10
N GLY A 108 10.59 13.36 13.76
CA GLY A 108 11.41 14.24 14.58
C GLY A 108 10.75 14.75 15.86
N SER A 109 9.63 14.17 16.31
CA SER A 109 8.97 14.50 17.60
C SER A 109 9.91 14.37 18.81
N SER A 110 10.99 13.61 18.66
CA SER A 110 12.03 13.42 19.68
C SER A 110 13.16 14.46 19.63
N PHE A 111 13.10 15.42 18.69
CA PHE A 111 14.06 16.51 18.60
C PHE A 111 13.54 17.79 19.25
N ASP A 112 14.43 18.48 19.96
CA ASP A 112 14.22 19.84 20.43
C ASP A 112 14.54 20.83 19.28
N PRO A 113 13.58 21.65 18.83
CA PRO A 113 13.79 22.59 17.72
C PRO A 113 14.86 23.66 18.02
N GLU A 114 15.09 23.98 19.28
CA GLU A 114 16.09 24.97 19.70
C GLU A 114 17.50 24.41 19.73
N PHE A 115 17.64 23.07 19.79
CA PHE A 115 18.94 22.39 19.80
C PHE A 115 19.49 22.23 18.39
N THR A 116 20.82 22.23 18.29
CA THR A 116 21.55 21.89 17.07
C THR A 116 21.35 20.42 16.70
N GLY A 117 21.70 20.05 15.46
CA GLY A 117 21.69 18.65 15.03
C GLY A 117 22.52 17.76 15.95
N ILE A 118 23.70 18.21 16.38
CA ILE A 118 24.57 17.48 17.31
C ILE A 118 23.90 17.24 18.66
N GLU A 119 23.33 18.29 19.26
CA GLU A 119 22.67 18.20 20.56
C GLU A 119 21.47 17.25 20.49
N ASN A 120 20.72 17.31 19.38
CA ASN A 120 19.62 16.39 19.11
C ASN A 120 20.07 14.94 18.91
N VAL A 121 21.24 14.70 18.29
CA VAL A 121 21.82 13.35 18.20
C VAL A 121 22.09 12.79 19.59
N TYR A 122 22.67 13.59 20.49
CA TYR A 122 22.93 13.15 21.87
C TYR A 122 21.63 12.94 22.65
N LEU A 123 20.67 13.85 22.55
CA LEU A 123 19.36 13.75 23.21
C LEU A 123 18.63 12.48 22.76
N TYR A 124 18.53 12.27 21.45
CA TYR A 124 17.81 11.13 20.89
C TYR A 124 18.52 9.81 21.18
N GLY A 125 19.86 9.78 21.12
CA GLY A 125 20.64 8.62 21.55
C GLY A 125 20.38 8.24 23.01
N ALA A 126 20.31 9.23 23.91
CA ALA A 126 20.01 8.99 25.32
C ALA A 126 18.60 8.42 25.53
N ILE A 127 17.59 8.93 24.80
CA ILE A 127 16.22 8.38 24.79
C ILE A 127 16.22 6.91 24.34
N LEU A 128 17.05 6.58 23.34
CA LEU A 128 17.23 5.22 22.83
C LEU A 128 18.17 4.35 23.70
N GLY A 129 18.58 4.82 24.88
CA GLY A 129 19.38 4.07 25.85
C GLY A 129 20.85 3.92 25.48
N LEU A 130 21.41 4.86 24.71
CA LEU A 130 22.85 4.94 24.43
C LEU A 130 23.50 5.99 25.34
N ASP A 131 24.68 5.68 25.84
CA ASP A 131 25.43 6.64 26.63
C ASP A 131 26.13 7.69 25.73
N ARG A 132 26.59 8.77 26.36
CA ARG A 132 27.26 9.85 25.62
C ARG A 132 28.53 9.38 24.88
N ARG A 133 29.30 8.45 25.45
CA ARG A 133 30.56 7.96 24.87
C ARG A 133 30.27 7.11 23.63
N GLU A 134 29.26 6.26 23.70
CA GLU A 134 28.75 5.47 22.59
C GLU A 134 28.27 6.36 21.45
N MET A 135 27.52 7.43 21.77
CA MET A 135 27.06 8.40 20.77
C MET A 135 28.23 9.17 20.14
N THR A 136 29.19 9.63 20.93
CA THR A 136 30.38 10.34 20.41
C THR A 136 31.15 9.48 19.40
N LYS A 137 31.30 8.16 19.65
CA LYS A 137 31.96 7.23 18.71
C LYS A 137 31.22 7.06 17.38
N ARG A 138 29.90 7.35 17.35
CA ARG A 138 29.04 7.19 16.17
C ARG A 138 28.73 8.51 15.48
N LEU A 139 29.04 9.65 16.10
CA LEU A 139 28.66 10.99 15.64
C LEU A 139 29.09 11.25 14.18
N ASP A 140 30.34 10.95 13.83
CA ASP A 140 30.86 11.16 12.47
C ASP A 140 30.12 10.30 11.44
N LYS A 141 29.77 9.05 11.81
CA LYS A 141 29.01 8.15 10.95
C LYS A 141 27.58 8.63 10.76
N ILE A 142 26.95 9.14 11.82
CA ILE A 142 25.61 9.73 11.80
C ILE A 142 25.60 10.97 10.90
N CYS A 143 26.54 11.89 11.09
CA CYS A 143 26.68 13.10 10.27
C CYS A 143 26.83 12.76 8.78
N LYS A 144 27.77 11.86 8.46
CA LYS A 144 27.99 11.38 7.08
C LYS A 144 26.77 10.66 6.50
N TYR A 145 25.99 9.95 7.33
CA TYR A 145 24.81 9.24 6.86
C TYR A 145 23.64 10.18 6.59
N ALA A 146 23.43 11.18 7.46
CA ALA A 146 22.37 12.18 7.34
C ALA A 146 22.57 13.07 6.10
N ASP A 147 23.82 13.35 5.74
CA ASP A 147 24.16 14.11 4.54
C ASP A 147 23.43 15.48 4.49
N ILE A 148 23.50 16.22 5.60
CA ILE A 148 22.86 17.55 5.75
C ILE A 148 23.88 18.70 5.80
N GLY A 149 25.17 18.41 5.60
CA GLY A 149 26.25 19.40 5.57
C GLY A 149 26.34 20.27 6.83
N GLU A 150 26.63 21.56 6.64
CA GLU A 150 26.82 22.55 7.72
C GLU A 150 25.59 22.73 8.62
N TYR A 151 24.39 22.36 8.15
CA TYR A 151 23.17 22.43 8.96
C TYR A 151 23.26 21.54 10.20
N PHE A 152 24.12 20.52 10.22
CA PHE A 152 24.38 19.68 11.39
C PHE A 152 24.76 20.49 12.65
N HIS A 153 25.36 21.67 12.46
CA HIS A 153 25.75 22.60 13.52
C HIS A 153 24.72 23.71 13.78
N GLN A 154 23.60 23.73 13.05
CA GLN A 154 22.53 24.71 13.17
C GLN A 154 21.34 24.14 13.95
N PRO A 155 20.53 25.00 14.61
CA PRO A 155 19.30 24.58 15.28
C PRO A 155 18.32 23.85 14.35
N VAL A 156 17.67 22.79 14.85
CA VAL A 156 16.76 21.95 14.07
C VAL A 156 15.54 22.71 13.55
N LYS A 157 15.11 23.80 14.20
CA LYS A 157 14.05 24.68 13.65
C LYS A 157 14.38 25.30 12.28
N MET A 158 15.64 25.29 11.86
CA MET A 158 16.07 25.75 10.53
C MET A 158 16.02 24.64 9.47
N TYR A 159 15.71 23.40 9.87
CA TYR A 159 15.76 22.26 8.98
C TYR A 159 14.48 22.16 8.16
N SER A 160 14.60 21.69 6.91
CA SER A 160 13.43 21.17 6.20
C SER A 160 12.97 19.86 6.82
N SER A 161 11.72 19.46 6.55
CA SER A 161 11.18 18.17 6.99
C SER A 161 12.03 16.98 6.52
N GLY A 162 12.60 17.05 5.31
CA GLY A 162 13.52 16.04 4.79
C GLY A 162 14.84 15.98 5.55
N MET A 163 15.39 17.11 5.98
CA MET A 163 16.62 17.15 6.81
C MET A 163 16.37 16.58 8.20
N VAL A 164 15.22 16.89 8.81
CA VAL A 164 14.79 16.29 10.08
C VAL A 164 14.71 14.77 9.96
N MET A 165 14.04 14.27 8.91
CA MET A 165 13.93 12.84 8.66
C MET A 165 15.30 12.20 8.45
N ARG A 166 16.17 12.83 7.65
CA ARG A 166 17.52 12.34 7.38
C ARG A 166 18.34 12.18 8.66
N LEU A 167 18.29 13.18 9.54
CA LEU A 167 18.98 13.12 10.83
C LEU A 167 18.38 12.06 11.76
N ALA A 168 17.06 12.01 11.90
CA ALA A 168 16.37 11.03 12.74
C ALA A 168 16.68 9.59 12.30
N PHE A 169 16.60 9.33 11.00
CA PHE A 169 16.91 8.02 10.45
C PHE A 169 18.41 7.70 10.56
N ALA A 170 19.30 8.68 10.37
CA ALA A 170 20.74 8.48 10.57
C ALA A 170 21.07 8.05 12.00
N VAL A 171 20.41 8.62 13.02
CA VAL A 171 20.58 8.17 14.41
C VAL A 171 20.10 6.73 14.56
N ILE A 172 18.90 6.41 14.10
CA ILE A 172 18.29 5.06 14.19
C ILE A 172 19.18 3.99 13.56
N VAL A 173 19.73 4.25 12.37
CA VAL A 173 20.62 3.31 11.65
C VAL A 173 21.86 2.95 12.47
N HIS A 174 22.28 3.85 13.36
CA HIS A 174 23.47 3.69 14.19
C HIS A 174 23.14 3.33 15.64
N VAL A 175 21.87 3.03 15.95
CA VAL A 175 21.47 2.48 17.24
C VAL A 175 21.37 0.96 17.13
N ASP A 176 21.89 0.26 18.13
CA ASP A 176 21.82 -1.21 18.23
C ASP A 176 20.41 -1.63 18.71
N ALA A 177 19.42 -1.49 17.83
CA ALA A 177 18.02 -1.83 18.09
C ALA A 177 17.70 -3.29 17.74
N ASP A 178 16.86 -3.93 18.55
CA ASP A 178 16.31 -5.26 18.26
C ASP A 178 14.97 -5.17 17.51
N ILE A 179 14.20 -4.10 17.79
CA ILE A 179 12.89 -3.85 17.22
C ILE A 179 12.87 -2.43 16.66
N LEU A 180 12.47 -2.30 15.40
CA LEU A 180 12.39 -1.02 14.70
C LEU A 180 10.94 -0.72 14.35
N ILE A 181 10.45 0.46 14.72
CA ILE A 181 9.11 0.94 14.37
C ILE A 181 9.23 2.11 13.40
N ILE A 182 8.54 2.02 12.26
CA ILE A 182 8.51 3.06 11.23
C ILE A 182 7.05 3.45 10.97
N ASP A 183 6.69 4.69 11.30
CA ASP A 183 5.33 5.23 11.11
C ASP A 183 5.29 6.26 9.98
N GLU A 184 4.92 5.84 8.76
CA GLU A 184 4.69 6.68 7.56
C GLU A 184 5.82 7.65 7.14
N ALA A 185 6.94 7.63 7.86
CA ALA A 185 8.00 8.63 7.75
C ALA A 185 8.86 8.47 6.50
N LEU A 186 8.84 7.31 5.84
CA LEU A 186 9.66 7.06 4.64
C LEU A 186 9.24 7.85 3.41
N THR A 187 8.11 8.57 3.47
CA THR A 187 7.59 9.37 2.36
C THR A 187 8.24 10.75 2.25
N VAL A 188 8.90 11.24 3.31
CA VAL A 188 9.41 12.62 3.40
C VAL A 188 10.91 12.67 3.11
N GLY A 189 11.31 12.29 1.90
CA GLY A 189 12.70 12.32 1.46
C GLY A 189 12.83 12.22 -0.05
N ASP A 190 14.00 12.57 -0.59
CA ASP A 190 14.28 12.32 -2.01
C ASP A 190 14.44 10.81 -2.30
N ALA A 191 14.31 10.45 -3.58
CA ALA A 191 14.36 9.06 -4.03
C ALA A 191 15.65 8.32 -3.62
N PHE A 192 16.81 9.00 -3.61
CA PHE A 192 18.08 8.39 -3.23
C PHE A 192 18.10 8.04 -1.73
N PHE A 193 17.63 8.95 -0.89
CA PHE A 193 17.55 8.73 0.55
C PHE A 193 16.53 7.65 0.90
N VAL A 194 15.36 7.65 0.25
CA VAL A 194 14.34 6.59 0.41
C VAL A 194 14.93 5.21 0.05
N GLN A 195 15.65 5.09 -1.07
CA GLN A 195 16.33 3.85 -1.44
C GLN A 195 17.35 3.40 -0.39
N LYS A 196 18.12 4.34 0.17
CA LYS A 196 19.08 4.07 1.27
C LYS A 196 18.35 3.51 2.51
N CYS A 197 17.21 4.11 2.86
CA CYS A 197 16.36 3.64 3.96
C CYS A 197 15.82 2.24 3.70
N MET A 198 15.30 1.98 2.49
CA MET A 198 14.78 0.66 2.10
C MET A 198 15.85 -0.42 2.14
N ARG A 199 17.08 -0.11 1.71
CA ARG A 199 18.21 -1.03 1.82
C ARG A 199 18.53 -1.34 3.28
N PHE A 200 18.61 -0.33 4.13
CA PHE A 200 18.82 -0.52 5.56
C PHE A 200 17.73 -1.42 6.18
N LEU A 201 16.45 -1.19 5.88
CA LEU A 201 15.35 -2.01 6.41
C LEU A 201 15.45 -3.47 5.97
N ARG A 202 15.84 -3.72 4.71
CA ARG A 202 16.08 -5.08 4.19
C ARG A 202 17.27 -5.78 4.85
N ASP A 203 18.29 -5.03 5.25
CA ASP A 203 19.43 -5.57 5.99
C ASP A 203 19.09 -5.78 7.47
N PHE A 204 18.38 -4.85 8.09
CA PHE A 204 17.94 -4.91 9.49
C PHE A 204 17.04 -6.13 9.74
N ARG A 205 16.07 -6.40 8.85
CA ARG A 205 15.16 -7.55 8.99
C ARG A 205 15.84 -8.92 8.95
N LYS A 206 17.13 -9.02 8.60
CA LYS A 206 17.84 -10.30 8.67
C LYS A 206 17.99 -10.80 10.12
N ASN A 207 18.08 -9.87 11.07
CA ASN A 207 18.35 -10.16 12.48
C ASN A 207 17.39 -9.46 13.46
N GLY A 208 16.81 -8.32 13.08
CA GLY A 208 15.88 -7.53 13.89
C GLY A 208 14.42 -7.67 13.45
N THR A 209 13.50 -7.23 14.29
CA THR A 209 12.06 -7.21 14.00
C THR A 209 11.63 -5.81 13.57
N VAL A 210 10.80 -5.71 12.53
CA VAL A 210 10.32 -4.41 12.02
C VAL A 210 8.80 -4.31 12.13
N LEU A 211 8.30 -3.22 12.70
CA LEU A 211 6.91 -2.80 12.58
C LEU A 211 6.84 -1.66 11.56
N PHE A 212 6.10 -1.89 10.48
CA PHE A 212 6.06 -0.99 9.33
C PHE A 212 4.62 -0.52 9.06
N VAL A 213 4.36 0.77 9.24
CA VAL A 213 3.10 1.40 8.82
C VAL A 213 3.33 2.15 7.52
N SER A 214 2.51 1.82 6.52
CA SER A 214 2.54 2.49 5.22
C SER A 214 1.19 2.41 4.54
N HIS A 215 0.88 3.45 3.76
CA HIS A 215 -0.23 3.47 2.82
C HIS A 215 0.14 2.93 1.43
N ASP A 216 1.43 2.71 1.17
CA ASP A 216 1.92 2.10 -0.06
C ASP A 216 1.86 0.58 0.01
N ALA A 217 0.90 -0.01 -0.71
CA ALA A 217 0.70 -1.45 -0.79
C ALA A 217 1.93 -2.18 -1.36
N ALA A 218 2.64 -1.60 -2.34
CA ALA A 218 3.80 -2.25 -2.95
C ALA A 218 4.96 -2.33 -1.95
N ALA A 219 5.19 -1.28 -1.15
CA ALA A 219 6.17 -1.30 -0.07
C ALA A 219 5.81 -2.34 1.00
N VAL A 220 4.53 -2.41 1.39
CA VAL A 220 4.03 -3.41 2.35
C VAL A 220 4.27 -4.83 1.83
N VAL A 221 3.89 -5.13 0.59
CA VAL A 221 4.08 -6.45 -0.04
C VAL A 221 5.56 -6.81 -0.19
N SER A 222 6.42 -5.84 -0.51
CA SER A 222 7.86 -6.07 -0.72
C SER A 222 8.63 -6.30 0.59
N LEU A 223 8.27 -5.60 1.67
CA LEU A 223 9.06 -5.55 2.90
C LEU A 223 8.53 -6.48 4.00
N CYS A 224 7.21 -6.63 4.09
CA CYS A 224 6.56 -7.34 5.18
C CYS A 224 6.50 -8.85 4.92
N SER A 225 6.56 -9.63 5.99
CA SER A 225 6.30 -11.07 5.98
C SER A 225 4.88 -11.39 6.46
N HIS A 226 4.30 -10.50 7.27
CA HIS A 226 2.94 -10.60 7.78
C HIS A 226 2.32 -9.21 7.82
N VAL A 227 1.01 -9.09 7.63
CA VAL A 227 0.31 -7.80 7.67
C VAL A 227 -0.92 -7.89 8.57
N ILE A 228 -1.14 -6.85 9.35
CA ILE A 228 -2.29 -6.65 10.23
C ILE A 228 -3.08 -5.47 9.68
N TRP A 229 -4.34 -5.72 9.35
CA TRP A 229 -5.31 -4.67 9.03
C TRP A 229 -6.11 -4.29 10.28
N LEU A 230 -5.87 -3.08 10.77
CA LEU A 230 -6.66 -2.45 11.82
C LEU A 230 -7.86 -1.69 11.24
N GLN A 231 -9.02 -1.89 11.87
CA GLN A 231 -10.23 -1.12 11.62
C GLN A 231 -10.93 -0.85 12.96
N ASP A 232 -11.25 0.42 13.22
CA ASP A 232 -12.00 0.85 14.41
C ASP A 232 -11.40 0.29 15.72
N GLY A 233 -10.07 0.28 15.83
CA GLY A 233 -9.33 -0.21 16.99
C GLY A 233 -9.22 -1.73 17.12
N ARG A 234 -9.74 -2.52 16.17
CA ARG A 234 -9.69 -3.98 16.18
C ARG A 234 -8.90 -4.52 15.00
N ILE A 235 -8.31 -5.71 15.14
CA ILE A 235 -7.75 -6.45 13.99
C ILE A 235 -8.93 -6.97 13.18
N LYS A 236 -9.13 -6.42 11.98
CA LYS A 236 -10.14 -6.90 11.04
C LYS A 236 -9.64 -8.13 10.28
N MET A 237 -8.37 -8.10 9.90
CA MET A 237 -7.72 -9.18 9.16
C MET A 237 -6.23 -9.19 9.46
N GLN A 238 -5.62 -10.37 9.45
CA GLN A 238 -4.17 -10.51 9.49
C GLN A 238 -3.73 -11.74 8.68
N GLY A 239 -2.56 -11.70 8.06
CA GLY A 239 -2.16 -12.75 7.12
C GLY A 239 -1.01 -12.37 6.21
N SER A 240 -0.95 -13.00 5.03
CA SER A 240 0.07 -12.70 4.04
C SER A 240 -0.09 -11.26 3.52
N PRO A 241 1.02 -10.56 3.22
CA PRO A 241 0.96 -9.16 2.80
C PRO A 241 0.05 -8.92 1.60
N LYS A 242 0.17 -9.74 0.56
CA LYS A 242 -0.61 -9.61 -0.67
C LYS A 242 -2.12 -9.69 -0.39
N LEU A 243 -2.55 -10.75 0.29
CA LEU A 243 -3.96 -11.02 0.54
C LEU A 243 -4.61 -9.95 1.43
N VAL A 244 -3.92 -9.51 2.47
CA VAL A 244 -4.44 -8.47 3.39
C VAL A 244 -4.44 -7.09 2.73
N SER A 245 -3.40 -6.76 1.95
CA SER A 245 -3.33 -5.50 1.19
C SER A 245 -4.40 -5.41 0.12
N GLU A 246 -4.66 -6.50 -0.62
CA GLU A 246 -5.74 -6.58 -1.61
C GLU A 246 -7.11 -6.36 -0.94
N ALA A 247 -7.43 -7.11 0.12
CA ALA A 247 -8.70 -6.97 0.84
C ALA A 247 -8.90 -5.55 1.42
N TYR A 248 -7.82 -4.89 1.85
CA TYR A 248 -7.88 -3.51 2.33
C TYR A 248 -8.17 -2.51 1.19
N LEU A 249 -7.51 -2.66 0.04
CA LEU A 249 -7.74 -1.83 -1.14
C LEU A 249 -9.16 -1.98 -1.67
N GLU A 250 -9.69 -3.21 -1.71
CA GLU A 250 -11.08 -3.49 -2.08
C GLU A 250 -12.07 -2.70 -1.21
N MET A 251 -11.86 -2.73 0.11
CA MET A 251 -12.71 -2.01 1.05
C MET A 251 -12.65 -0.50 0.84
N GLN A 252 -11.47 0.06 0.53
CA GLN A 252 -11.34 1.48 0.22
C GLN A 252 -12.11 1.87 -1.05
N VAL A 253 -12.01 1.06 -2.10
CA VAL A 253 -12.75 1.29 -3.36
C VAL A 253 -14.27 1.25 -3.11
N MET A 254 -14.76 0.25 -2.38
CA MET A 254 -16.18 0.14 -2.04
C MET A 254 -16.70 1.32 -1.21
N LYS A 255 -15.90 1.85 -0.26
CA LYS A 255 -16.29 3.01 0.53
C LYS A 255 -16.38 4.29 -0.29
N SER A 256 -15.45 4.49 -1.22
CA SER A 256 -15.48 5.65 -2.12
C SER A 256 -16.72 5.62 -3.02
N GLN A 257 -17.14 4.43 -3.46
CA GLN A 257 -18.34 4.24 -4.29
C GLN A 257 -19.65 4.54 -3.53
N ASN A 258 -19.76 4.15 -2.26
CA ASN A 258 -20.97 4.41 -1.45
C ASN A 258 -21.17 5.88 -1.04
N ILE A 259 -20.10 6.70 -1.06
CA ILE A 259 -20.19 8.13 -0.72
C ILE A 259 -20.81 8.93 -1.88
N SER A 260 -20.71 8.43 -3.10
CA SER A 260 -21.18 9.11 -4.31
C SER A 260 -22.70 9.05 -4.51
N GLU A 261 -23.39 8.04 -3.96
CA GLU A 261 -24.86 7.94 -4.05
C GLU A 261 -25.60 9.12 -3.39
N GLU A 262 -24.97 9.85 -2.44
CA GLU A 262 -25.61 10.99 -1.75
C GLU A 262 -25.40 12.36 -2.43
N GLN A 263 -24.49 12.51 -3.39
CA GLN A 263 -24.09 13.85 -3.88
C GLN A 263 -24.42 14.18 -5.35
N MET A 264 -25.05 13.28 -6.12
CA MET A 264 -25.18 13.46 -7.57
C MET A 264 -26.45 14.16 -8.07
N ASN A 265 -26.77 15.35 -7.55
CA ASN A 265 -27.87 16.19 -8.06
C ASN A 265 -27.42 17.53 -8.68
N ARG A 266 -26.22 17.58 -9.28
CA ARG A 266 -25.76 18.74 -10.08
C ARG A 266 -24.90 18.29 -11.26
N GLN A 267 -25.50 18.28 -12.44
CA GLN A 267 -24.78 18.15 -13.72
C GLN A 267 -23.99 19.43 -14.04
N PRO A 268 -22.79 19.29 -14.61
CA PRO A 268 -22.31 20.20 -15.63
C PRO A 268 -22.24 19.48 -16.99
N SER A 269 -22.82 20.13 -18.00
CA SER A 269 -22.69 19.78 -19.40
C SER A 269 -21.30 20.12 -19.92
N LEU A 270 -20.67 19.18 -20.62
CA LEU A 270 -19.48 19.42 -21.43
C LEU A 270 -19.81 19.07 -22.87
N GLY A 271 -19.62 20.06 -23.73
CA GLY A 271 -20.12 20.10 -25.09
C GLY A 271 -19.29 19.33 -26.11
N ASP A 272 -19.99 19.05 -27.20
CA ASP A 272 -19.54 18.54 -28.49
C ASP A 272 -18.14 19.00 -28.90
N ARG A 273 -17.26 18.02 -29.13
CA ARG A 273 -16.24 18.09 -30.18
C ARG A 273 -16.13 16.74 -30.88
N THR A 274 -17.07 16.47 -31.78
CA THR A 274 -16.90 15.46 -32.82
C THR A 274 -15.76 15.83 -33.77
N SER A 275 -14.78 14.93 -33.84
CA SER A 275 -14.37 14.23 -35.07
C SER A 275 -13.92 15.07 -36.27
N GLU A 276 -12.61 15.21 -36.48
CA GLU A 276 -12.06 15.39 -37.84
C GLU A 276 -10.54 15.12 -38.02
N SER A 277 -9.93 14.18 -37.28
CA SER A 277 -8.50 13.86 -37.46
C SER A 277 -8.16 12.36 -37.46
N GLN A 278 -9.05 11.52 -38.00
CA GLN A 278 -8.79 10.08 -38.20
C GLN A 278 -8.35 9.76 -39.64
N LYS A 279 -7.37 10.50 -40.16
CA LYS A 279 -6.65 10.11 -41.38
C LYS A 279 -5.17 9.93 -41.06
N GLN A 280 -4.74 8.67 -41.12
CA GLN A 280 -3.36 8.18 -41.11
C GLN A 280 -2.58 8.40 -39.81
N GLN A 281 -2.88 7.63 -38.77
CA GLN A 281 -1.81 7.22 -37.84
C GLN A 281 -0.98 6.14 -38.55
N GLU A 282 0.14 6.56 -39.12
CA GLU A 282 1.21 5.65 -39.51
C GLU A 282 1.55 4.76 -38.30
N GLN A 283 1.46 3.44 -38.48
CA GLN A 283 1.79 2.48 -37.44
C GLN A 283 3.28 2.62 -37.10
N ALA A 284 3.61 3.33 -36.02
CA ALA A 284 4.98 3.41 -35.52
C ALA A 284 5.51 1.99 -35.27
N ARG A 285 6.52 1.57 -36.05
CA ARG A 285 7.21 0.29 -35.93
C ARG A 285 8.57 0.52 -35.31
N ASP A 286 8.87 -0.16 -34.20
CA ASP A 286 10.25 -0.20 -33.67
C ASP A 286 11.13 -0.96 -34.67
N MET A 287 12.05 -0.24 -35.33
CA MET A 287 12.93 -0.81 -36.35
C MET A 287 13.92 -1.83 -35.77
N ARG A 288 14.14 -1.84 -34.46
CA ARG A 288 15.04 -2.78 -33.78
C ARG A 288 14.36 -4.11 -33.48
N LEU A 289 13.03 -4.18 -33.53
CA LEU A 289 12.28 -5.36 -33.08
C LEU A 289 12.75 -6.65 -33.77
N ASP A 290 13.01 -6.59 -35.07
CA ASP A 290 13.52 -7.73 -35.84
C ASP A 290 14.92 -8.17 -35.38
N PHE A 291 15.78 -7.22 -35.01
CA PHE A 291 17.12 -7.50 -34.49
C PHE A 291 17.06 -8.09 -33.07
N ILE A 292 16.26 -7.49 -32.19
CA ILE A 292 16.06 -7.97 -30.81
C ILE A 292 15.48 -9.38 -30.82
N ASN A 293 14.49 -9.66 -31.67
CA ASN A 293 13.83 -10.96 -31.77
C ASN A 293 14.74 -12.06 -32.36
N ARG A 294 15.87 -11.70 -32.99
CA ARG A 294 16.92 -12.64 -33.43
C ARG A 294 18.01 -12.85 -32.39
N SER A 295 18.00 -12.10 -31.30
CA SER A 295 18.96 -12.18 -30.20
C SER A 295 18.41 -13.01 -29.03
N ASN A 296 19.26 -13.26 -28.03
CA ASN A 296 18.85 -13.84 -26.75
C ASN A 296 18.12 -12.84 -25.82
N LEU A 297 17.90 -11.61 -26.27
CA LEU A 297 17.13 -10.58 -25.55
C LEU A 297 15.66 -10.50 -26.00
N ARG A 298 15.24 -11.42 -26.88
CA ARG A 298 13.86 -11.57 -27.32
C ARG A 298 12.94 -11.69 -26.09
N ASN A 299 11.86 -10.91 -26.07
CA ASN A 299 10.96 -10.88 -24.93
C ASN A 299 9.90 -11.98 -25.04
N ASP A 300 10.30 -13.22 -24.76
CA ASP A 300 9.41 -14.38 -24.75
C ASP A 300 8.56 -14.40 -23.47
N ILE A 301 7.25 -14.31 -23.65
CA ILE A 301 6.25 -14.28 -22.57
C ILE A 301 5.40 -15.54 -22.63
N GLU A 302 5.46 -16.34 -21.58
CA GLU A 302 4.64 -17.54 -21.38
C GLU A 302 3.31 -17.15 -20.72
N LEU A 303 2.19 -17.54 -21.32
CA LEU A 303 0.84 -17.27 -20.85
C LEU A 303 0.26 -18.53 -20.16
N PHE A 304 -0.12 -18.40 -18.89
CA PHE A 304 -0.73 -19.51 -18.15
C PHE A 304 -2.23 -19.64 -18.45
N GLN A 305 -2.89 -20.62 -17.85
CA GLN A 305 -4.33 -20.83 -17.99
C GLN A 305 -5.12 -19.91 -17.06
N PHE A 306 -6.34 -19.58 -17.48
CA PHE A 306 -7.33 -18.95 -16.61
C PHE A 306 -7.57 -19.78 -15.36
N GLN A 307 -7.56 -19.13 -14.20
CA GLN A 307 -7.84 -19.74 -12.90
C GLN A 307 -9.21 -19.24 -12.42
N PRO A 308 -10.30 -20.03 -12.61
CA PRO A 308 -11.64 -19.62 -12.20
C PRO A 308 -11.79 -19.52 -10.68
N ASP A 309 -10.99 -20.29 -9.93
CA ASP A 309 -11.02 -20.35 -8.46
C ASP A 309 -10.15 -19.27 -7.79
N SER A 310 -9.66 -18.29 -8.56
CA SER A 310 -8.91 -17.17 -8.01
C SER A 310 -9.75 -16.35 -7.03
N LEU A 311 -9.06 -15.70 -6.08
CA LEU A 311 -9.68 -14.78 -5.13
C LEU A 311 -10.52 -13.72 -5.87
N SER A 312 -11.79 -13.60 -5.49
CA SER A 312 -12.74 -12.73 -6.16
C SER A 312 -13.67 -11.99 -5.21
N PHE A 313 -14.11 -10.79 -5.61
CA PHE A 313 -15.05 -9.97 -4.85
C PHE A 313 -16.06 -9.27 -5.77
N GLY A 314 -17.17 -8.80 -5.20
CA GLY A 314 -18.22 -8.05 -5.91
C GLY A 314 -19.63 -8.51 -5.53
N GLN A 315 -20.65 -7.78 -5.99
CA GLN A 315 -22.07 -8.06 -5.68
C GLN A 315 -22.64 -9.28 -6.43
N ARG A 316 -21.88 -9.86 -7.37
CA ARG A 316 -22.18 -11.10 -8.11
C ARG A 316 -23.43 -11.08 -8.99
N MET A 317 -23.90 -9.91 -9.45
CA MET A 317 -24.93 -9.84 -10.50
C MET A 317 -24.42 -10.35 -11.86
N ALA A 318 -23.11 -10.48 -12.02
CA ALA A 318 -22.46 -11.05 -13.19
C ALA A 318 -21.21 -11.81 -12.75
N SER A 319 -20.75 -12.78 -13.55
CA SER A 319 -19.49 -13.47 -13.30
C SER A 319 -18.62 -13.57 -14.56
N ILE A 320 -17.33 -13.30 -14.41
CA ILE A 320 -16.30 -13.65 -15.38
C ILE A 320 -16.12 -15.18 -15.36
N VAL A 321 -16.33 -15.81 -16.51
CA VAL A 321 -16.27 -17.27 -16.69
C VAL A 321 -15.05 -17.72 -17.48
N ASN A 322 -14.39 -16.83 -18.22
CA ASN A 322 -13.19 -17.15 -18.98
C ASN A 322 -12.34 -15.89 -19.23
N VAL A 323 -11.02 -16.04 -19.21
CA VAL A 323 -10.06 -15.03 -19.68
C VAL A 323 -9.01 -15.70 -20.54
N SER A 324 -8.80 -15.19 -21.75
CA SER A 324 -7.81 -15.74 -22.66
C SER A 324 -7.17 -14.67 -23.52
N MET A 325 -5.89 -14.84 -23.86
CA MET A 325 -5.22 -14.05 -24.88
C MET A 325 -5.25 -14.81 -26.21
N THR A 326 -5.57 -14.13 -27.31
CA THR A 326 -5.57 -14.73 -28.66
C THR A 326 -4.76 -13.92 -29.65
N ASP A 327 -4.36 -14.54 -30.76
CA ASP A 327 -3.82 -13.84 -31.93
C ASP A 327 -4.91 -13.13 -32.76
N GLU A 328 -4.53 -12.56 -33.91
CA GLU A 328 -5.48 -11.93 -34.82
C GLU A 328 -6.49 -12.93 -35.42
N ALA A 329 -6.10 -14.20 -35.58
CA ALA A 329 -6.94 -15.29 -36.10
C ALA A 329 -7.89 -15.90 -35.04
N GLY A 330 -7.73 -15.54 -33.76
CA GLY A 330 -8.56 -16.02 -32.66
C GLY A 330 -8.04 -17.29 -31.98
N CYS A 331 -6.82 -17.74 -32.31
CA CYS A 331 -6.20 -18.87 -31.63
C CYS A 331 -5.69 -18.46 -30.25
N VAL A 332 -5.97 -19.27 -29.23
CA VAL A 332 -5.49 -19.02 -27.85
C VAL A 332 -3.97 -19.13 -27.79
N LEU A 333 -3.33 -18.08 -27.28
CA LEU A 333 -1.89 -17.99 -27.17
C LEU A 333 -1.39 -18.68 -25.89
N ARG A 334 -0.33 -19.47 -26.03
CA ARG A 334 0.48 -20.01 -24.91
C ARG A 334 1.78 -19.24 -24.72
N TRP A 335 2.24 -18.63 -25.80
CA TRP A 335 3.44 -17.83 -25.87
C TRP A 335 3.16 -16.63 -26.75
N VAL A 336 3.77 -15.49 -26.40
CA VAL A 336 3.75 -14.27 -27.20
C VAL A 336 5.10 -13.58 -27.08
N VAL A 337 5.53 -12.90 -28.15
CA VAL A 337 6.71 -12.04 -28.10
C VAL A 337 6.28 -10.61 -27.83
N GLY A 338 6.98 -9.93 -26.92
CA GLY A 338 6.80 -8.50 -26.71
C GLY A 338 6.86 -7.72 -28.05
N GLY A 339 5.87 -6.86 -28.28
CA GLY A 339 5.67 -6.08 -29.50
C GLY A 339 4.64 -6.64 -30.48
N GLU A 340 4.27 -7.93 -30.35
CA GLU A 340 3.23 -8.57 -31.18
C GLU A 340 1.83 -8.10 -30.81
N LYS A 341 0.92 -8.13 -31.78
CA LYS A 341 -0.49 -7.79 -31.53
C LYS A 341 -1.21 -8.96 -30.88
N VAL A 342 -1.97 -8.67 -29.84
CA VAL A 342 -2.76 -9.63 -29.09
C VAL A 342 -4.18 -9.11 -28.87
N LYS A 343 -5.10 -10.04 -28.62
CA LYS A 343 -6.46 -9.74 -28.15
C LYS A 343 -6.68 -10.39 -26.80
N LEU A 344 -6.95 -9.59 -25.77
CA LEU A 344 -7.44 -10.10 -24.49
C LEU A 344 -8.97 -10.24 -24.58
N CYS A 345 -9.46 -11.46 -24.39
CA CYS A 345 -10.88 -11.80 -24.37
C CYS A 345 -11.30 -12.15 -22.94
N ILE A 346 -12.29 -11.43 -22.41
CA ILE A 346 -12.89 -11.68 -21.09
C ILE A 346 -14.35 -12.08 -21.34
N GLY A 347 -14.68 -13.34 -21.06
CA GLY A 347 -16.03 -13.88 -21.16
C GLY A 347 -16.76 -13.78 -19.83
N CYS A 348 -18.01 -13.34 -19.87
CA CYS A 348 -18.85 -13.04 -18.73
C CYS A 348 -20.24 -13.66 -18.89
N GLU A 349 -20.90 -13.91 -17.76
CA GLU A 349 -22.28 -14.39 -17.67
C GLU A 349 -23.05 -13.47 -16.72
N ALA A 350 -24.22 -12.99 -17.14
CA ALA A 350 -25.09 -12.17 -16.30
C ALA A 350 -26.04 -13.06 -15.48
N HIS A 351 -26.09 -12.87 -14.17
CA HIS A 351 -27.04 -13.56 -13.27
C HIS A 351 -28.31 -12.73 -13.04
N GLU A 352 -28.19 -11.42 -13.13
CA GLU A 352 -29.27 -10.45 -13.07
C GLU A 352 -29.21 -9.49 -14.27
N ILE A 353 -30.22 -8.63 -14.43
CA ILE A 353 -30.21 -7.61 -15.49
C ILE A 353 -29.11 -6.59 -15.21
N LEU A 354 -28.20 -6.39 -16.18
CA LEU A 354 -27.11 -5.43 -16.08
C LEU A 354 -27.39 -4.23 -16.99
N LYS A 355 -27.34 -3.02 -16.43
CA LYS A 355 -27.41 -1.77 -17.19
C LYS A 355 -26.02 -1.17 -17.31
N ASN A 356 -25.58 -0.87 -18.52
CA ASN A 356 -24.26 -0.31 -18.83
C ASN A 356 -23.10 -1.08 -18.14
N PRO A 357 -22.95 -2.40 -18.39
CA PRO A 357 -21.90 -3.18 -17.76
C PRO A 357 -20.52 -2.81 -18.29
N ILE A 358 -19.65 -2.36 -17.39
CA ILE A 358 -18.25 -2.03 -17.66
C ILE A 358 -17.41 -3.26 -17.40
N VAL A 359 -16.79 -3.81 -18.44
CA VAL A 359 -15.76 -4.84 -18.28
C VAL A 359 -14.41 -4.17 -18.43
N GLY A 360 -13.49 -4.44 -17.52
CA GLY A 360 -12.14 -3.91 -17.56
C GLY A 360 -11.11 -4.92 -17.09
N PHE A 361 -9.84 -4.52 -17.18
CA PHE A 361 -8.75 -5.32 -16.67
C PHE A 361 -7.59 -4.44 -16.23
N TYR A 362 -6.76 -4.98 -15.35
CA TYR A 362 -5.46 -4.43 -15.02
C TYR A 362 -4.39 -5.49 -15.13
N VAL A 363 -3.23 -5.12 -15.68
CA VAL A 363 -2.00 -5.90 -15.59
C VAL A 363 -1.20 -5.42 -14.38
N LYS A 364 -0.77 -6.38 -13.56
CA LYS A 364 0.04 -6.14 -12.36
C LYS A 364 1.36 -6.90 -12.43
N ASP A 365 2.37 -6.37 -11.75
CA ASP A 365 3.59 -7.13 -11.48
C ASP A 365 3.45 -8.02 -10.22
N ARG A 366 4.49 -8.80 -9.90
CA ARG A 366 4.53 -9.63 -8.68
C ARG A 366 4.40 -8.87 -7.35
N LEU A 367 4.63 -7.55 -7.35
CA LEU A 367 4.51 -6.69 -6.17
C LEU A 367 3.08 -6.12 -6.03
N GLY A 368 2.19 -6.43 -6.98
CA GLY A 368 0.83 -5.91 -7.03
C GLY A 368 0.73 -4.51 -7.63
N GLN A 369 1.82 -3.97 -8.21
CA GLN A 369 1.81 -2.66 -8.83
C GLN A 369 1.08 -2.70 -10.17
N TYR A 370 0.14 -1.78 -10.39
CA TYR A 370 -0.56 -1.61 -11.66
C TYR A 370 0.38 -1.10 -12.76
N LEU A 371 0.49 -1.83 -13.87
CA LEU A 371 1.30 -1.44 -15.03
C LEU A 371 0.47 -0.69 -16.06
N PHE A 372 -0.65 -1.26 -16.46
CA PHE A 372 -1.65 -0.66 -17.35
C PHE A 372 -2.98 -1.40 -17.22
N GLY A 373 -4.05 -0.81 -17.75
CA GLY A 373 -5.38 -1.39 -17.75
C GLY A 373 -6.31 -0.52 -18.58
N ASP A 374 -7.45 -1.06 -18.95
CA ASP A 374 -8.48 -0.35 -19.69
C ASP A 374 -9.86 -0.98 -19.42
N ASN A 375 -10.93 -0.32 -19.88
CA ASN A 375 -12.30 -0.79 -19.71
C ASN A 375 -13.21 -0.45 -20.91
N THR A 376 -14.43 -1.00 -20.93
CA THR A 376 -15.37 -0.84 -22.04
C THR A 376 -16.26 0.41 -21.97
N PHE A 377 -16.23 1.21 -20.91
CA PHE A 377 -17.22 2.27 -20.66
C PHE A 377 -17.35 3.25 -21.85
N LEU A 378 -16.23 3.82 -22.29
CA LEU A 378 -16.20 4.80 -23.39
C LEU A 378 -16.65 4.23 -24.74
N THR A 379 -16.72 2.90 -24.90
CA THR A 379 -17.13 2.29 -26.18
C THR A 379 -18.62 2.41 -26.46
N TYR A 380 -19.43 2.69 -25.44
CA TYR A 380 -20.88 2.85 -25.55
C TYR A 380 -21.42 4.00 -24.70
N GLU A 381 -20.59 5.01 -24.36
CA GLU A 381 -21.00 6.15 -23.53
C GLU A 381 -22.30 6.82 -24.03
N ASP A 382 -22.47 6.94 -25.35
CA ASP A 382 -23.66 7.51 -25.98
C ASP A 382 -24.82 6.52 -26.22
N LYS A 383 -24.67 5.26 -25.82
CA LYS A 383 -25.63 4.17 -26.10
C LYS A 383 -25.83 3.28 -24.88
N ALA A 384 -27.01 3.39 -24.27
CA ALA A 384 -27.39 2.50 -23.18
C ALA A 384 -27.34 1.03 -23.63
N LEU A 385 -26.64 0.21 -22.86
CA LEU A 385 -26.48 -1.23 -23.09
C LEU A 385 -27.15 -1.98 -21.94
N GLU A 386 -28.15 -2.79 -22.24
CA GLU A 386 -28.77 -3.70 -21.25
C GLU A 386 -28.45 -5.14 -21.63
N ILE A 387 -28.06 -5.94 -20.64
CA ILE A 387 -27.83 -7.38 -20.78
C ILE A 387 -28.85 -8.10 -19.89
N ALA A 388 -29.57 -9.06 -20.47
CA ALA A 388 -30.59 -9.80 -19.73
C ALA A 388 -29.96 -10.85 -18.81
N ALA A 389 -30.68 -11.22 -17.74
CA ALA A 389 -30.28 -12.30 -16.86
C ALA A 389 -30.16 -13.64 -17.63
N GLY A 390 -29.08 -14.37 -17.41
CA GLY A 390 -28.74 -15.62 -18.10
C GLY A 390 -28.00 -15.44 -19.43
N GLU A 391 -27.78 -14.20 -19.91
CA GLU A 391 -27.03 -13.97 -21.15
C GLU A 391 -25.51 -14.00 -20.93
N SER A 392 -24.80 -14.59 -21.88
CA SER A 392 -23.33 -14.54 -21.96
C SER A 392 -22.88 -13.38 -22.83
N PHE A 393 -21.83 -12.69 -22.41
CA PHE A 393 -21.25 -11.55 -23.13
C PHE A 393 -19.72 -11.55 -23.02
N TYR A 394 -19.04 -10.77 -23.87
CA TYR A 394 -17.57 -10.74 -23.90
C TYR A 394 -17.04 -9.34 -24.15
N ALA A 395 -15.95 -9.00 -23.48
CA ALA A 395 -15.13 -7.84 -23.80
C ALA A 395 -13.84 -8.27 -24.51
N ARG A 396 -13.43 -7.50 -25.53
CA ARG A 396 -12.22 -7.75 -26.31
C ARG A 396 -11.35 -6.50 -26.38
N PHE A 397 -10.11 -6.63 -25.92
CA PHE A 397 -9.14 -5.54 -25.93
C PHE A 397 -8.00 -5.91 -26.87
N SER A 398 -7.81 -5.13 -27.94
CA SER A 398 -6.74 -5.36 -28.92
C SER A 398 -5.59 -4.39 -28.67
N PHE A 399 -4.40 -4.90 -28.40
CA PHE A 399 -3.22 -4.09 -28.14
C PHE A 399 -1.94 -4.79 -28.59
N ARG A 400 -0.82 -4.06 -28.63
CA ARG A 400 0.49 -4.68 -28.80
C ARG A 400 1.01 -5.07 -27.42
N MET A 401 1.39 -6.34 -27.25
CA MET A 401 1.97 -6.82 -26.01
C MET A 401 3.19 -5.97 -25.67
N PRO A 402 3.26 -5.34 -24.49
CA PRO A 402 4.41 -4.54 -24.12
C PRO A 402 5.67 -5.39 -23.96
N LEU A 403 6.84 -4.73 -24.03
CA LEU A 403 8.10 -5.34 -23.61
C LEU A 403 8.15 -5.32 -22.08
N LEU A 404 8.31 -6.47 -21.44
CA LEU A 404 8.26 -6.60 -19.97
C LEU A 404 9.58 -7.11 -19.41
N PRO A 405 10.13 -6.53 -18.32
CA PRO A 405 11.27 -7.10 -17.60
C PRO A 405 11.06 -8.57 -17.23
N VAL A 406 12.15 -9.31 -17.00
CA VAL A 406 12.07 -10.69 -16.54
C VAL A 406 11.34 -10.75 -15.20
N GLY A 407 10.28 -11.55 -15.12
CA GLY A 407 9.42 -11.59 -13.96
C GLY A 407 8.06 -12.24 -14.19
N GLU A 408 7.28 -12.31 -13.11
CA GLU A 408 5.90 -12.81 -13.10
C GLU A 408 4.92 -11.64 -13.00
N TYR A 409 3.83 -11.77 -13.75
CA TYR A 409 2.81 -10.76 -13.92
C TYR A 409 1.44 -11.42 -13.92
N SER A 410 0.39 -10.63 -13.70
CA SER A 410 -0.98 -11.13 -13.67
C SER A 410 -1.97 -10.14 -14.26
N ILE A 411 -3.08 -10.66 -14.78
CA ILE A 411 -4.24 -9.88 -15.23
C ILE A 411 -5.36 -10.07 -14.22
N SER A 412 -5.86 -8.96 -13.69
CA SER A 412 -7.05 -8.90 -12.83
C SER A 412 -8.21 -8.30 -13.64
N PRO A 413 -9.10 -9.12 -14.21
CA PRO A 413 -10.31 -8.64 -14.89
C PRO A 413 -11.39 -8.23 -13.88
N ALA A 414 -12.25 -7.30 -14.28
CA ALA A 414 -13.36 -6.82 -13.47
C ALA A 414 -14.61 -6.54 -14.31
N ILE A 415 -15.78 -6.78 -13.72
CA ILE A 415 -17.08 -6.32 -14.19
C ILE A 415 -17.60 -5.32 -13.16
N ALA A 416 -18.08 -4.18 -13.62
CA ALA A 416 -18.79 -3.20 -12.81
C ALA A 416 -20.05 -2.70 -13.55
N VAL A 417 -20.96 -2.06 -12.82
CA VAL A 417 -22.17 -1.43 -13.37
C VAL A 417 -22.20 0.01 -12.91
N GLY A 418 -22.34 0.96 -13.83
CA GLY A 418 -22.39 2.40 -13.53
C GLY A 418 -21.67 3.25 -14.57
N THR A 419 -20.97 4.29 -14.10
CA THR A 419 -20.17 5.23 -14.90
C THR A 419 -18.67 5.03 -14.67
N GLN A 420 -17.82 5.71 -15.45
CA GLN A 420 -16.38 5.66 -15.28
C GLN A 420 -15.93 6.00 -13.85
N ASP A 421 -16.52 7.04 -13.27
CA ASP A 421 -16.15 7.56 -11.95
C ASP A 421 -16.96 6.90 -10.81
N GLU A 422 -18.18 6.44 -11.10
CA GLU A 422 -19.10 5.86 -10.13
C GLU A 422 -19.69 4.55 -10.63
N HIS A 423 -19.06 3.44 -10.28
CA HIS A 423 -19.53 2.11 -10.65
C HIS A 423 -19.48 1.15 -9.47
N LEU A 424 -20.42 0.23 -9.41
CA LEU A 424 -20.45 -0.85 -8.43
C LEU A 424 -19.79 -2.09 -9.02
N THR A 425 -18.72 -2.58 -8.39
CA THR A 425 -18.02 -3.78 -8.84
C THR A 425 -18.87 -5.04 -8.63
N GLN A 426 -19.16 -5.73 -9.73
CA GLN A 426 -20.00 -6.93 -9.77
C GLN A 426 -19.18 -8.22 -9.61
N HIS A 427 -18.06 -8.33 -10.32
CA HIS A 427 -17.12 -9.42 -10.13
C HIS A 427 -15.72 -8.97 -10.54
N TRP A 428 -14.79 -9.00 -9.61
CA TRP A 428 -13.38 -8.76 -9.83
C TRP A 428 -12.62 -10.03 -9.47
N LEU A 429 -11.83 -10.57 -10.42
CA LEU A 429 -10.95 -11.72 -10.16
C LEU A 429 -9.52 -11.22 -10.04
N HIS A 430 -8.86 -11.51 -8.93
CA HIS A 430 -7.43 -11.25 -8.80
C HIS A 430 -6.63 -12.33 -9.49
N ASP A 431 -5.60 -11.92 -10.23
CA ASP A 431 -4.66 -12.83 -10.88
C ASP A 431 -5.30 -13.93 -11.74
N ALA A 432 -6.44 -13.64 -12.37
CA ALA A 432 -7.21 -14.59 -13.15
C ALA A 432 -6.39 -15.26 -14.26
N LEU A 433 -5.42 -14.52 -14.82
CA LEU A 433 -4.49 -15.00 -15.82
C LEU A 433 -3.08 -14.54 -15.44
N VAL A 434 -2.22 -15.49 -15.09
CA VAL A 434 -0.80 -15.22 -14.80
C VAL A 434 0.00 -15.37 -16.08
N PHE A 435 1.12 -14.65 -16.20
CA PHE A 435 2.09 -14.87 -17.26
C PHE A 435 3.50 -14.52 -16.82
N LYS A 436 4.51 -15.08 -17.51
CA LYS A 436 5.92 -14.97 -17.14
C LYS A 436 6.78 -14.51 -18.31
N SER A 437 7.55 -13.45 -18.08
CA SER A 437 8.57 -12.96 -19.01
C SER A 437 9.90 -13.66 -18.68
N HIS A 438 10.45 -14.40 -19.64
CA HIS A 438 11.67 -15.22 -19.43
C HIS A 438 12.96 -14.48 -19.80
N ALA A 439 12.91 -13.56 -20.76
CA ALA A 439 14.02 -12.72 -21.21
C ALA A 439 13.48 -11.35 -21.63
N SER A 440 14.29 -10.28 -21.59
CA SER A 440 13.84 -8.95 -21.98
C SER A 440 14.99 -8.03 -22.35
N SER A 441 14.76 -7.13 -23.31
CA SER A 441 15.67 -6.01 -23.63
C SER A 441 15.47 -4.80 -22.71
N VAL A 442 14.51 -4.84 -21.78
CA VAL A 442 14.21 -3.76 -20.82
C VAL A 442 15.05 -3.93 -19.55
N VAL A 443 15.74 -2.87 -19.11
CA VAL A 443 16.71 -2.94 -17.99
C VAL A 443 16.24 -2.20 -16.73
N ASN A 444 15.71 -0.97 -16.86
CA ASN A 444 15.46 -0.08 -15.71
C ASN A 444 14.00 0.42 -15.59
N SER A 445 13.08 -0.03 -16.44
CA SER A 445 11.69 0.46 -16.46
C SER A 445 10.67 -0.65 -16.18
N LEU A 446 9.48 -0.27 -15.72
CA LEU A 446 8.36 -1.19 -15.43
C LEU A 446 7.75 -1.79 -16.70
N VAL A 447 7.73 -1.01 -17.78
CA VAL A 447 7.26 -1.41 -19.11
C VAL A 447 8.15 -0.75 -20.17
N GLY A 448 8.41 -1.43 -21.28
CA GLY A 448 9.12 -0.89 -22.44
C GLY A 448 8.16 -0.39 -23.52
N ILE A 449 8.43 0.80 -24.04
CA ILE A 449 7.77 1.34 -25.23
C ILE A 449 8.65 1.15 -26.48
N PRO A 450 8.05 0.99 -27.68
CA PRO A 450 8.80 0.98 -28.93
C PRO A 450 9.53 2.32 -29.12
N MET A 451 10.82 2.26 -29.44
CA MET A 451 11.64 3.46 -29.69
C MET A 451 11.60 3.80 -31.19
N THR A 452 11.38 5.08 -31.51
CA THR A 452 11.29 5.56 -32.91
C THR A 452 12.66 5.92 -33.50
N SER A 453 13.60 6.42 -32.69
CA SER A 453 15.01 6.63 -33.07
C SER A 453 15.93 6.56 -31.84
N ILE A 454 17.17 6.10 -32.03
CA ILE A 454 18.25 6.13 -31.03
C ILE A 454 19.55 6.44 -31.76
N GLU A 455 20.20 7.54 -31.41
CA GLU A 455 21.45 7.98 -32.02
C GLU A 455 22.52 8.19 -30.93
N ILE A 456 23.75 7.79 -31.24
CA ILE A 456 24.94 8.14 -30.46
C ILE A 456 25.83 8.97 -31.39
N ILE A 457 25.94 10.26 -31.09
CA ILE A 457 26.79 11.18 -31.83
C ILE A 457 28.09 11.33 -31.04
N VAL A 458 29.19 10.86 -31.61
CA VAL A 458 30.54 11.11 -31.11
C VAL A 458 31.12 12.25 -31.93
N GLN A 459 31.58 13.32 -31.28
CA GLN A 459 32.29 14.42 -31.93
C GLN A 459 33.74 14.05 -32.22
#